data_AF-A4BMX4-F1
#
_entry.id   AF-A4BMX4-F1
#
_cell.length_a   1.000
_cell.length_b   1.000
_cell.length_c   1.000
_cell.angle_alpha   90.00
_cell.angle_beta   90.00
_cell.angle_gamma   90.00
#
_symmetry.space_group_name_H-M   'P 1'
#
loop_
_entity.id
_entity.type
_entity.pdbx_description
1 polymer ?
#
loop_
_entity_poly.entity_id
_entity_poly.type
_entity_poly.pdbx_seq_one_letter_code
_entity_poly.pdbx_strand_id
1 'polypeptide(L)' 'MAPQGTRLGEDTDLISEFGLDSVNVMDLLLEVEEDFDISVPLNLLADIRTPKDLARAIVRLLEAG' A
#
# COMPACT_ATOMS: atom_id res chain seq x y z
N MET A 1 7.60 27.77 -4.57
CA MET A 1 8.48 26.59 -4.45
C MET A 1 7.57 25.40 -4.22
N ALA A 2 7.56 24.41 -5.11
CA ALA A 2 6.88 23.15 -4.82
C ALA A 2 7.62 22.47 -3.65
N PRO A 3 6.91 21.86 -2.69
CA PRO A 3 7.58 21.09 -1.63
C PRO A 3 8.46 20.03 -2.28
N GLN A 4 9.67 19.91 -1.77
CA GLN A 4 10.68 18.97 -2.25
C GLN A 4 10.09 17.57 -2.11
N GLY A 5 9.95 16.86 -3.24
CA GLY A 5 9.34 15.54 -3.28
C GLY A 5 9.91 14.64 -2.19
N THR A 6 9.06 14.23 -1.26
CA THR A 6 9.37 13.23 -0.25
C THR A 6 9.97 12.02 -0.98
N ARG A 7 11.21 11.66 -0.67
CA ARG A 7 11.80 10.41 -1.18
C ARG A 7 10.96 9.26 -0.63
N LEU A 8 10.14 8.68 -1.49
CA LEU A 8 9.41 7.46 -1.19
C LEU A 8 10.45 6.33 -1.18
N GLY A 9 10.91 5.97 0.02
CA GLY A 9 11.80 4.85 0.26
C GLY A 9 10.99 3.59 0.52
N GLU A 10 11.64 2.43 0.35
CA GLU A 10 11.01 1.14 0.63
C GLU A 10 10.53 1.00 2.09
N ASP A 11 11.18 1.70 3.01
CA ASP A 11 10.87 1.69 4.45
C ASP A 11 10.12 2.96 4.92
N THR A 12 9.68 3.83 3.99
CA THR A 12 8.91 5.03 4.34
C THR A 12 7.54 4.64 4.90
N ASP A 13 7.14 5.24 6.03
CA ASP A 13 5.83 4.99 6.61
C ASP A 13 4.73 5.68 5.78
N LEU A 14 3.93 4.88 5.09
CA LEU A 14 2.86 5.33 4.21
C LEU A 14 1.74 6.06 4.97
N ILE A 15 1.46 5.63 6.21
CA ILE A 15 0.39 6.20 7.01
C ILE A 15 0.90 7.45 7.72
N SER A 16 2.07 7.36 8.35
CA SER A 16 2.62 8.44 9.18
C SER A 16 3.29 9.55 8.38
N GLU A 17 3.97 9.27 7.26
CA GLU A 17 4.67 10.31 6.47
C GLU A 17 3.87 10.80 5.26
N PHE A 18 3.05 9.95 4.64
CA PHE A 18 2.22 10.34 3.50
C PHE A 18 0.80 10.75 3.88
N GLY A 19 0.41 10.58 5.14
CA GLY A 19 -0.90 10.99 5.63
C GLY A 19 -2.04 10.28 4.91
N LEU A 20 -1.80 9.04 4.45
CA LEU A 20 -2.86 8.21 3.89
C LEU A 20 -3.91 7.97 4.99
N ASP A 21 -5.01 8.70 4.90
CA ASP A 21 -6.19 8.45 5.69
C ASP A 21 -6.82 7.11 5.27
N SER A 22 -7.72 6.57 6.10
CA SER A 22 -8.36 5.28 5.85
C SER A 22 -9.14 5.22 4.53
N VAL A 23 -9.47 6.38 3.92
CA VAL A 23 -10.16 6.47 2.63
C VAL A 23 -9.18 6.30 1.48
N ASN A 24 -8.07 7.04 1.49
CA ASN A 24 -7.03 6.91 0.46
C ASN A 24 -6.38 5.51 0.46
N VAL A 25 -6.33 4.84 1.62
CA VAL A 25 -5.88 3.44 1.70
C VAL A 25 -6.89 2.50 1.02
N MET A 26 -8.19 2.74 1.13
CA MET A 26 -9.20 1.93 0.42
C MET A 26 -9.10 2.11 -1.08
N ASP A 27 -8.90 3.35 -1.53
CA ASP A 27 -8.77 3.65 -2.96
C ASP A 27 -7.51 2.98 -3.53
N LEU A 28 -6.38 3.03 -2.82
CA LEU A 28 -5.15 2.33 -3.21
C LEU A 28 -5.34 0.81 -3.28
N LEU A 29 -6.09 0.23 -2.33
CA LEU A 29 -6.38 -1.21 -2.38
C LEU A 29 -7.24 -1.58 -3.58
N LEU A 30 -8.27 -0.78 -3.89
CA LEU A 30 -9.15 -1.03 -5.02
C LEU A 30 -8.38 -1.00 -6.35
N GLU A 31 -7.49 -0.02 -6.53
CA GLU A 31 -6.60 0.03 -7.69
C GLU A 31 -5.70 -1.22 -7.79
N VAL A 32 -5.13 -1.68 -6.66
CA VAL A 32 -4.30 -2.89 -6.63
C VAL A 32 -5.10 -4.15 -6.96
N GLU A 33 -6.32 -4.29 -6.44
CA GLU A 33 -7.19 -5.44 -6.74
C GLU A 33 -7.50 -5.52 -8.23
N GLU A 34 -7.83 -4.39 -8.86
CA GLU A 34 -8.10 -4.32 -10.29
C GLU A 34 -6.84 -4.56 -11.16
N ASP A 35 -5.70 -3.96 -10.80
CA ASP A 35 -4.46 -4.07 -11.58
C ASP A 35 -3.83 -5.47 -11.54
N PHE A 36 -3.97 -6.18 -10.42
CA PHE A 36 -3.36 -7.49 -10.21
C PHE A 36 -4.34 -8.66 -10.27
N ASP A 37 -5.63 -8.40 -10.47
CA ASP A 37 -6.71 -9.40 -10.45
C ASP A 37 -6.68 -10.28 -9.18
N ILE A 38 -6.47 -9.62 -8.03
CA ILE A 38 -6.41 -10.26 -6.70
C ILE A 38 -7.51 -9.73 -5.79
N SER A 39 -7.79 -10.45 -4.71
CA SER A 39 -8.60 -9.93 -3.59
C SER A 39 -7.72 -9.68 -2.38
N VAL A 40 -7.72 -8.45 -1.87
CA VAL A 40 -6.93 -8.02 -0.72
C VAL A 40 -7.82 -7.97 0.53
N PRO A 41 -7.59 -8.83 1.54
CA PRO A 41 -8.41 -8.82 2.73
C PRO A 41 -8.09 -7.61 3.61
N LEU A 42 -9.13 -6.92 4.12
CA LEU A 42 -9.02 -5.73 4.97
C LEU A 42 -8.12 -5.89 6.20
N ASN A 43 -7.99 -7.11 6.74
CA ASN A 43 -7.12 -7.39 7.89
C ASN A 43 -5.63 -7.23 7.57
N LEU A 44 -5.24 -7.35 6.29
CA LEU A 44 -3.86 -7.22 5.82
C LEU A 44 -3.33 -5.78 5.99
N LEU A 45 -4.23 -4.80 6.02
CA LEU A 45 -3.90 -3.38 6.22
C LEU A 45 -3.25 -3.10 7.56
N ALA A 46 -3.60 -3.88 8.60
CA ALA A 46 -2.98 -3.72 9.91
C ALA A 46 -1.47 -4.01 9.89
N ASP A 47 -1.03 -4.81 8.91
CA ASP A 47 0.35 -5.24 8.73
C ASP A 47 1.12 -4.43 7.68
N ILE A 48 0.45 -3.55 6.93
CA ILE A 48 1.07 -2.72 5.88
C ILE A 48 1.42 -1.35 6.46
N ARG A 49 2.71 -1.09 6.63
CA ARG A 49 3.21 0.23 7.07
C ARG A 49 4.05 0.92 6.01
N THR A 50 4.71 0.14 5.17
CA THR A 50 5.66 0.64 4.17
C THR A 50 5.30 0.16 2.77
N PRO A 51 5.79 0.82 1.70
CA PRO A 51 5.62 0.34 0.32
C PRO A 51 6.14 -1.09 0.14
N LYS A 52 7.20 -1.45 0.87
CA LYS A 52 7.76 -2.80 0.88
C LYS A 52 6.83 -3.83 1.48
N ASP A 53 6.13 -3.50 2.55
CA ASP A 53 5.14 -4.39 3.16
C ASP A 53 3.98 -4.62 2.21
N LEU A 54 3.48 -3.56 1.56
CA LEU A 54 2.44 -3.64 0.54
C LEU A 54 2.88 -4.55 -0.62
N ALA A 55 4.07 -4.31 -1.19
CA ALA A 55 4.59 -5.10 -2.30
C ALA A 55 4.74 -6.59 -1.92
N ARG A 56 5.25 -6.88 -0.72
CA ARG A 56 5.35 -8.27 -0.22
C ARG A 56 3.98 -8.91 -0.02
N ALA A 57 3.01 -8.15 0.43
CA ALA A 57 1.64 -8.63 0.63
C ALA A 57 1.00 -9.01 -0.72
N ILE A 58 1.15 -8.16 -1.73
CA ILE A 58 0.68 -8.41 -3.11
C ILE A 58 1.33 -9.66 -3.69
N VAL A 59 2.67 -9.79 -3.60
CA VAL A 59 3.39 -10.98 -4.10
C VAL A 59 2.87 -12.26 -3.44
N ARG A 60 2.63 -12.26 -2.13
CA ARG A 60 2.07 -13.43 -1.43
C ARG A 60 0.66 -13.78 -1.88
N LEU A 61 -0.17 -12.78 -2.19
CA LEU A 61 -1.52 -13.01 -2.68
C LEU A 61 -1.50 -13.61 -4.10
N LEU A 62 -0.59 -13.13 -4.95
CA LEU A 62 -0.39 -13.68 -6.29
C LEU A 62 0.14 -15.12 -6.28
N GLU A 63 1.02 -15.46 -5.32
CA GLU A 63 1.54 -16.83 -5.16
C GLU A 63 0.53 -17.80 -4.52
N ALA A 64 -0.48 -17.27 -3.82
CA ALA A 64 -1.49 -18.07 -3.13
C ALA A 64 -2.70 -18.43 -4.01
N GLY A 65 -2.83 -17.84 -5.20
CA GLY A 65 -3.84 -18.16 -6.22
C GLY A 65 -3.36 -19.24 -7.20
#